data_AF-A0AAV2MYC2-F1
#
_entry.id   AF-A0AAV2MYC2-F1
#
_cell.length_a   1.000
_cell.length_b   1.000
_cell.length_c   1.000
_cell.angle_alpha   90.00
_cell.angle_beta   90.00
_cell.angle_gamma   90.00
#
_symmetry.space_group_name_H-M   'P 1'
#
loop_
_entity.id
_entity.type
_entity.pdbx_description
1 polymer ?
#
loop_
_entity_poly.entity_id
_entity_poly.type
_entity_poly.pdbx_seq_one_letter_code
_entity_poly.pdbx_strand_id
1 'polypeptide(L)'
;MLKLDQLFLDRGKIGGSGKIIEIDEMKFGRRKYEQGRVIEGKLIFGAIQVDSKELRLEVCPNNKRDSKTLLILIQKHTLPDTTIFSDSWKVYDILEHKEYNHLKVNHSIKFLCKETGAITRMIESQ
;
A
#
# COMPACT_ATOMS: atom_id res chain seq x y z
N MET A 1 -15.86 -3.72 -18.20
CA MET A 1 -15.00 -4.12 -17.08
C MET A 1 -13.72 -4.67 -17.68
N LEU A 2 -12.57 -4.04 -17.45
CA LEU A 2 -11.37 -4.18 -18.29
C LEU A 2 -10.61 -5.47 -17.93
N LYS A 3 -10.02 -6.12 -18.95
CA LYS A 3 -9.16 -7.33 -18.85
C LYS A 3 -8.05 -7.22 -17.79
N LEU A 4 -7.62 -6.00 -17.47
CA LEU A 4 -6.61 -5.70 -16.45
C LEU A 4 -7.09 -6.10 -15.05
N ASP A 5 -8.35 -5.82 -14.71
CA ASP A 5 -8.92 -6.09 -13.39
C ASP A 5 -8.91 -7.60 -13.09
N GLN A 6 -9.25 -8.42 -14.09
CA GLN A 6 -9.16 -9.89 -14.01
C GLN A 6 -7.72 -10.38 -13.83
N LEU A 7 -6.76 -9.79 -14.53
CA LEU A 7 -5.33 -10.15 -14.48
C LEU A 7 -4.66 -9.80 -13.14
N PHE A 8 -5.21 -8.85 -12.38
CA PHE A 8 -4.77 -8.54 -11.01
C PHE A 8 -5.48 -9.38 -9.96
N LEU A 9 -6.75 -9.74 -10.19
CA LEU A 9 -7.52 -10.63 -9.31
C LEU A 9 -6.99 -12.07 -9.32
N ASP A 10 -6.45 -12.54 -10.45
CA ASP A 10 -5.99 -13.92 -10.63
C ASP A 10 -4.59 -14.21 -10.05
N ARG A 11 -3.87 -13.18 -9.59
CA ARG A 11 -2.48 -13.33 -9.08
C ARG A 11 -2.41 -13.84 -7.63
N GLY A 12 -3.53 -14.18 -6.99
CA GLY A 12 -3.54 -14.66 -5.59
C GLY A 12 -3.17 -13.56 -4.59
N LYS A 13 -2.68 -13.91 -3.39
CA LYS A 13 -2.20 -12.93 -2.38
C LYS A 13 -0.67 -12.87 -2.37
N ILE A 14 -0.11 -11.73 -2.01
CA ILE A 14 1.33 -11.53 -1.79
C ILE A 14 1.68 -11.63 -0.29
N GLY A 15 2.96 -11.83 0.03
CA GLY A 15 3.45 -11.90 1.42
C GLY A 15 3.57 -13.32 1.97
N GLY A 16 3.38 -13.45 3.28
CA GLY A 16 3.53 -14.67 4.08
C GLY A 16 4.69 -14.58 5.07
N SER A 17 4.88 -15.64 5.87
CA SER A 17 5.94 -15.74 6.88
C SER A 17 7.31 -15.33 6.31
N GLY A 18 7.95 -14.36 6.97
CA GLY A 18 9.26 -13.85 6.58
C GLY A 18 9.27 -12.94 5.34
N LYS A 19 8.10 -12.60 4.78
CA LYS A 19 7.97 -11.63 3.69
C LYS A 19 7.64 -10.24 4.21
N ILE A 20 8.08 -9.25 3.43
CA ILE A 20 7.91 -7.84 3.73
C ILE A 20 7.09 -7.19 2.61
N ILE A 21 6.03 -6.49 3.01
CA ILE A 21 5.19 -5.70 2.12
C ILE A 21 5.20 -4.24 2.59
N GLU A 22 5.40 -3.32 1.65
CA GLU A 22 5.21 -1.89 1.84
C GLU A 22 3.82 -1.51 1.30
N ILE A 23 3.02 -0.80 2.10
CA ILE A 23 1.68 -0.33 1.73
C ILE A 23 1.59 1.19 1.79
N ASP A 24 0.82 1.78 0.89
CA ASP A 24 0.60 3.23 0.81
C ASP A 24 -0.73 3.56 0.11
N GLU A 25 -1.22 4.79 0.28
CA GLU A 25 -2.42 5.31 -0.35
C GLU A 25 -2.14 6.49 -1.26
N MET A 26 -2.46 6.33 -2.54
CA MET A 26 -2.23 7.33 -3.58
C MET A 26 -3.55 7.98 -3.99
N LYS A 27 -3.59 9.30 -4.16
CA LYS A 27 -4.78 10.00 -4.69
C LYS A 27 -4.54 10.45 -6.13
N PHE A 28 -5.21 9.80 -7.08
CA PHE A 28 -5.14 10.14 -8.50
C PHE A 28 -6.23 11.16 -8.88
N GLY A 29 -5.89 12.18 -9.66
CA GLY A 29 -6.85 13.24 -10.06
C GLY A 29 -6.74 14.53 -9.24
N ARG A 30 -5.50 15.00 -9.02
CA ARG A 30 -5.24 16.36 -8.53
C ARG A 30 -5.31 17.34 -9.70
N ARG A 31 -5.75 18.58 -9.43
CA ARG A 31 -5.67 19.68 -10.39
C ARG A 31 -4.23 19.91 -10.83
N LYS A 32 -4.00 20.05 -12.14
CA LYS A 32 -2.73 20.56 -12.65
C LYS A 32 -2.67 22.05 -12.33
N TYR A 33 -1.68 22.48 -11.54
CA TYR A 33 -1.49 23.89 -11.12
C TYR A 33 -2.68 24.51 -10.37
N GLU A 34 -3.49 23.72 -9.68
CA GLU A 34 -4.71 24.18 -8.98
C GLU A 34 -5.77 24.86 -9.89
N GLN A 35 -5.57 24.81 -11.20
CA GLN A 35 -6.43 25.41 -12.21
C GLN A 35 -7.28 24.34 -12.94
N GLY A 36 -8.42 24.77 -13.49
CA GLY A 36 -9.32 23.91 -14.26
C GLY A 36 -10.41 23.19 -13.44
N ARG A 37 -11.09 22.23 -14.06
CA ARG A 37 -12.26 21.53 -13.50
C ARG A 37 -11.93 20.83 -12.18
N VAL A 38 -12.81 20.95 -11.19
CA VAL A 38 -12.72 20.14 -9.96
C VAL A 38 -13.06 18.71 -10.34
N ILE A 39 -12.08 17.82 -10.22
CA ILE A 39 -12.25 16.38 -10.41
C ILE A 39 -12.18 15.76 -9.01
N GLU A 40 -13.17 14.93 -8.69
CA GLU A 40 -13.10 14.11 -7.49
C GLU A 40 -12.02 13.04 -7.72
N GLY A 41 -10.82 13.29 -7.19
CA GLY A 41 -9.71 12.35 -7.31
C GLY A 41 -10.03 11.01 -6.66
N LYS A 42 -9.57 9.91 -7.27
CA LYS A 42 -9.73 8.54 -6.78
C LYS A 42 -8.57 8.17 -5.87
N LEU A 43 -8.91 7.68 -4.69
CA LEU A 43 -7.99 7.07 -3.75
C LEU A 43 -7.71 5.63 -4.19
N ILE A 44 -6.44 5.28 -4.23
CA ILE A 44 -5.93 3.98 -4.66
C ILE A 44 -5.06 3.46 -3.52
N PHE A 45 -5.34 2.24 -3.08
CA PHE A 45 -4.48 1.48 -2.21
C PHE A 45 -3.40 0.79 -3.02
N GLY A 46 -2.15 0.92 -2.59
CA GLY A 46 -1.00 0.24 -3.15
C GLY A 46 -0.33 -0.66 -2.13
N ALA A 47 0.07 -1.85 -2.57
CA ALA A 47 0.89 -2.78 -1.78
C ALA A 47 1.97 -3.39 -2.68
N ILE A 48 3.23 -3.34 -2.24
CA ILE A 48 4.35 -3.91 -2.97
C ILE A 48 5.14 -4.87 -2.09
N GLN A 49 5.43 -6.06 -2.62
CA GLN A 49 6.33 -6.99 -1.95
C GLN A 49 7.79 -6.60 -2.25
N VAL A 50 8.59 -6.40 -1.22
CA VAL A 50 9.90 -5.74 -1.34
C VAL A 50 10.91 -6.58 -2.15
N ASP A 51 10.89 -7.90 -1.99
CA ASP A 51 11.81 -8.84 -2.65
C ASP A 51 11.42 -9.10 -4.11
N SER A 52 10.15 -9.47 -4.37
CA SER A 52 9.67 -9.86 -5.70
C SER A 52 9.29 -8.68 -6.60
N LYS A 53 9.17 -7.48 -6.02
CA LYS A 53 8.66 -6.27 -6.71
C LYS A 53 7.23 -6.43 -7.22
N GLU A 54 6.48 -7.40 -6.71
CA GLU A 54 5.10 -7.62 -7.10
C GLU A 54 4.19 -6.54 -6.50
N LEU A 55 3.44 -5.85 -7.36
CA LEU A 55 2.60 -4.72 -7.01
C LEU A 55 1.11 -5.08 -7.09
N ARG A 56 0.36 -4.69 -6.06
CA ARG A 56 -1.11 -4.70 -6.02
C ARG A 56 -1.61 -3.27 -5.92
N LEU A 57 -2.54 -2.93 -6.81
CA LEU A 57 -3.22 -1.64 -6.84
C LEU A 57 -4.73 -1.89 -6.85
N GLU A 58 -5.45 -1.22 -5.96
CA GLU A 58 -6.91 -1.28 -5.93
C GLU A 58 -7.51 0.07 -5.58
N VAL A 59 -8.55 0.47 -6.33
CA VAL A 59 -9.30 1.69 -6.03
C VAL A 59 -10.06 1.51 -4.72
N CYS A 60 -9.88 2.42 -3.76
CA CYS A 60 -10.57 2.33 -2.48
C CYS A 60 -12.10 2.45 -2.66
N PRO A 61 -12.88 1.50 -2.13
CA PRO A 61 -14.34 1.57 -2.13
C PRO A 61 -14.84 2.92 -1.62
N ASN A 62 -15.83 3.49 -2.31
CA ASN A 62 -16.42 4.79 -1.98
C ASN A 62 -15.43 5.96 -1.85
N ASN A 63 -14.20 5.81 -2.36
CA ASN A 63 -13.16 6.84 -2.26
C ASN A 63 -12.77 7.17 -0.80
N LYS A 64 -12.94 6.23 0.14
CA LYS A 64 -12.72 6.45 1.57
C LYS A 64 -11.40 5.85 2.05
N ARG A 65 -10.71 6.60 2.92
CA ARG A 65 -9.49 6.18 3.66
C ARG A 65 -9.84 5.85 5.11
N ASP A 66 -10.75 4.91 5.30
CA ASP A 66 -11.12 4.42 6.64
C ASP A 66 -10.41 3.12 6.98
N SER A 67 -10.17 2.90 8.28
CA SER A 67 -9.39 1.76 8.77
C SER A 67 -10.02 0.42 8.38
N LYS A 68 -11.35 0.35 8.35
CA LYS A 68 -12.08 -0.84 7.94
C LYS A 68 -11.88 -1.13 6.45
N THR A 69 -12.01 -0.14 5.59
CA THR A 69 -11.78 -0.29 4.14
C THR A 69 -10.34 -0.73 3.85
N LEU A 70 -9.34 -0.07 4.46
CA LEU A 70 -7.94 -0.45 4.26
C LEU A 70 -7.64 -1.84 4.79
N LEU A 71 -8.19 -2.22 5.95
CA LEU A 71 -8.02 -3.58 6.48
C LEU A 71 -8.56 -4.64 5.52
N ILE A 72 -9.73 -4.41 4.93
CA ILE A 72 -10.32 -5.32 3.95
C ILE A 72 -9.40 -5.45 2.74
N LEU A 73 -8.82 -4.34 2.26
CA LEU A 73 -7.89 -4.34 1.12
C LEU A 73 -6.58 -5.06 1.46
N ILE A 74 -6.01 -4.83 2.65
CA ILE A 74 -4.83 -5.55 3.13
C ILE A 74 -5.11 -7.04 3.22
N GLN A 75 -6.21 -7.46 3.85
CA GLN A 75 -6.57 -8.87 3.96
C GLN A 75 -6.86 -9.51 2.61
N LYS A 76 -7.36 -8.74 1.64
CA LYS A 76 -7.61 -9.21 0.28
C LYS A 76 -6.32 -9.49 -0.47
N HIS A 77 -5.31 -8.63 -0.32
CA HIS A 77 -4.05 -8.70 -1.10
C HIS A 77 -2.89 -9.37 -0.37
N THR A 78 -2.93 -9.47 0.96
CA THR A 78 -1.81 -9.89 1.79
C THR A 78 -2.13 -11.15 2.59
N LEU A 79 -1.19 -12.10 2.57
CA LEU A 79 -1.24 -13.32 3.39
C LEU A 79 -1.02 -13.00 4.87
N PRO A 80 -1.63 -13.74 5.81
CA PRO A 80 -1.33 -13.60 7.24
C PRO A 80 0.15 -13.90 7.53
N ASP A 81 0.62 -13.48 8.69
CA ASP A 81 2.02 -13.59 9.15
C ASP A 81 3.03 -12.82 8.26
N THR A 82 2.53 -11.79 7.57
CA THR A 82 3.38 -10.87 6.80
C THR A 82 3.84 -9.70 7.66
N THR A 83 5.07 -9.25 7.43
CA THR A 83 5.56 -7.97 7.96
C THR A 83 5.12 -6.83 7.04
N ILE A 84 4.26 -5.95 7.55
CA ILE A 84 3.72 -4.81 6.81
C ILE A 84 4.43 -3.54 7.26
N PHE A 85 5.03 -2.83 6.32
CA PHE A 85 5.48 -1.45 6.48
C PHE A 85 4.42 -0.49 5.97
N SER A 86 4.00 0.43 6.82
CA SER A 86 3.12 1.53 6.44
C SER A 86 3.54 2.81 7.13
N ASP A 87 2.97 3.92 6.70
CA ASP A 87 3.06 5.19 7.39
C ASP A 87 2.52 5.09 8.82
N SER A 88 3.02 5.96 9.70
CA SER A 88 2.54 6.12 11.09
C SER A 88 1.15 6.75 11.22
N TRP A 89 0.26 6.56 10.24
CA TRP A 89 -1.11 7.06 10.31
C TRP A 89 -1.94 6.19 11.27
N LYS A 90 -2.73 6.85 12.14
CA LYS A 90 -3.59 6.20 13.13
C LYS A 90 -4.56 5.16 12.55
N VAL A 91 -4.89 5.31 11.27
CA VAL A 91 -5.76 4.40 10.53
C VAL A 91 -5.18 2.98 10.52
N TYR A 92 -3.86 2.82 10.62
CA TYR A 92 -3.15 1.55 10.62
C TYR A 92 -2.93 0.95 12.02
N ASP A 93 -3.26 1.65 13.11
CA ASP A 93 -3.10 1.12 14.47
C ASP A 93 -3.88 -0.19 14.69
N ILE A 94 -4.93 -0.41 13.90
CA ILE A 94 -5.70 -1.66 13.91
C ILE A 94 -4.89 -2.89 13.48
N LEU A 95 -3.74 -2.72 12.82
CA LEU A 95 -2.89 -3.83 12.36
C LEU A 95 -2.06 -4.43 13.50
N GLU A 96 -1.76 -3.67 14.55
CA GLU A 96 -1.00 -4.15 15.72
C GLU A 96 -1.73 -5.26 16.49
N HIS A 97 -3.06 -5.33 16.36
CA HIS A 97 -3.91 -6.33 17.01
C HIS A 97 -4.32 -7.50 16.09
N LYS A 98 -3.69 -7.64 14.92
CA LYS A 98 -4.09 -8.61 13.89
C LYS A 98 -2.97 -9.59 13.56
N GLU A 99 -3.25 -10.49 12.61
CA GLU A 99 -2.35 -11.54 12.10
C GLU A 99 -1.16 -10.98 11.29
N TYR A 100 -0.75 -9.74 11.53
CA TYR A 100 0.27 -9.03 10.77
C TYR A 100 1.30 -8.41 11.71
N ASN A 101 2.57 -8.48 11.34
CA ASN A 101 3.63 -7.78 12.03
C ASN A 101 3.71 -6.36 11.47
N HIS A 102 3.12 -5.40 12.17
CA HIS A 102 3.06 -4.01 11.70
C HIS A 102 4.31 -3.23 12.13
N LEU A 103 5.01 -2.65 11.15
CA LEU A 103 6.11 -1.74 11.36
C LEU A 103 5.76 -0.37 10.78
N LYS A 104 5.84 0.65 11.61
CA LYS A 104 5.54 2.04 11.23
C LYS A 104 6.79 2.70 10.67
N VAL A 105 6.67 3.25 9.46
CA VAL A 105 7.69 4.09 8.85
C VAL A 105 7.40 5.53 9.24
N ASN A 106 8.36 6.16 9.92
CA ASN A 106 8.36 7.60 10.04
C ASN A 106 8.93 8.16 8.73
N HIS A 107 8.12 8.87 7.93
CA HIS A 107 8.56 9.41 6.62
C HIS A 107 9.80 10.32 6.68
N SER A 108 10.17 10.79 7.88
CA SER A 108 11.41 11.54 8.11
C SER A 108 12.67 10.66 8.17
N ILE A 109 12.53 9.35 8.38
CA ILE A 109 13.64 8.42 8.61
C ILE A 109 13.85 7.60 7.34
N LYS A 110 14.93 7.90 6.63
CA LYS A 110 15.40 7.14 5.47
C LYS A 110 16.00 5.82 5.97
N PHE A 111 15.31 4.71 5.77
CA PHE A 111 15.90 3.40 6.03
C PHE A 111 16.89 3.06 4.90
N LEU A 112 18.15 2.91 5.26
CA LEU A 112 19.22 2.50 4.37
C LEU A 112 19.40 0.98 4.53
N CYS A 113 19.25 0.21 3.46
CA CYS A 113 19.71 -1.18 3.50
C CYS A 113 21.24 -1.18 3.63
N LYS A 114 21.76 -1.54 4.81
CA LYS A 114 23.21 -1.51 5.11
C LYS A 114 24.04 -2.43 4.21
N GLU A 115 23.42 -3.45 3.62
CA GLU A 115 24.10 -4.48 2.84
C GLU A 115 24.14 -4.18 1.34
N THR A 116 23.13 -3.49 0.80
CA THR A 116 23.01 -3.24 -0.65
C THR A 116 23.12 -1.77 -1.03
N GLY A 117 23.08 -0.85 -0.07
CA GLY A 117 23.01 0.60 -0.33
C GLY A 117 21.71 1.05 -1.01
N ALA A 118 20.75 0.14 -1.21
CA ALA A 118 19.49 0.43 -1.87
C ALA A 118 18.56 1.21 -0.94
N ILE A 119 17.96 2.27 -1.48
CA ILE A 119 16.91 3.06 -0.83
C ILE A 119 15.64 2.20 -0.81
N THR A 120 15.22 1.75 0.37
CA THR A 120 13.99 0.96 0.57
C THR A 120 12.77 1.87 0.64
N ARG A 121 12.50 2.61 -0.45
CA ARG A 121 11.19 3.23 -0.71
C ARG A 121 10.85 2.92 -2.14
N MET A 122 9.99 1.93 -2.36
CA MET A 122 9.63 1.52 -3.71
C MET A 122 8.42 2.26 -4.25
N ILE A 123 7.53 2.69 -3.36
CA ILE A 123 6.32 3.43 -3.75
C ILE A 123 6.57 4.95 -3.77
N GLU A 124 7.39 5.46 -2.85
CA GLU A 124 7.60 6.92 -2.64
C GLU A 124 8.90 7.51 -3.24
N SER A 125 9.60 6.80 -4.12
CA SER A 125 10.79 7.34 -4.81
C SER A 125 10.38 8.35 -5.91
N GLN A 126 10.06 9.58 -5.54
CA GLN A 126 10.07 10.77 -6.41
C GLN A 126 10.99 11.86 -5.86
#